data_AF-A0A7X8Z8Y9-F1
#
_entry.id   AF-A0A7X8Z8Y9-F1
#
_cell.length_a   1.000
_cell.length_b   1.000
_cell.length_c   1.000
_cell.angle_alpha   90.00
_cell.angle_beta   90.00
_cell.angle_gamma   90.00
#
_symmetry.space_group_name_H-M   'P 1'
#
loop_
_entity.id
_entity.type
_entity.pdbx_description
1 polymer ?
#
loop_
_entity_poly.entity_id
_entity_poly.type
_entity_poly.pdbx_seq_one_letter_code
_entity_poly.pdbx_strand_id
1 'polypeptide(L)'
;SDKLSADSPVSSTASTTYSPSFPSPSPSPSPSPSPSAASAAASASASASASTTSGATYYAVDVICGKQVSTIVGTGQSGIKYTVFPKQLRDFLKSASQAGTHLIISGANIATDGWDSVYPIKDSCFTAYQQEARDFISNTLGYKWISSRASRDGIIVPLQGQGSMEIHNNKNSDSYCVENPDGIRPNDSKGEVVLKYRSSNIGAGVFYNGNGYKAASYGFPLETLKSPQDMKNVLEEAFKFFRRQ
;
A
#
# COMPACT_ATOMS: atom_id res chain seq x y z
N SER A 1 -61.32 -29.14 87.34
CA SER A 1 -60.21 -29.98 86.87
C SER A 1 -60.70 -30.79 85.69
N ASP A 2 -60.26 -30.68 84.45
CA ASP A 2 -59.45 -29.71 83.74
C ASP A 2 -59.67 -30.05 82.25
N LYS A 3 -59.76 -29.00 81.43
CA LYS A 3 -59.64 -28.92 79.96
C LYS A 3 -60.60 -29.69 79.03
N LEU A 4 -61.33 -28.84 78.29
CA LEU A 4 -62.08 -29.03 77.05
C LEU A 4 -61.18 -29.02 75.79
N SER A 5 -61.81 -29.50 74.70
CA SER A 5 -61.62 -29.14 73.28
C SER A 5 -60.62 -30.02 72.49
N ALA A 6 -61.02 -30.81 71.50
CA ALA A 6 -61.86 -30.61 70.30
C ALA A 6 -61.05 -30.22 69.05
N ASP A 7 -61.32 -31.03 68.02
CA ASP A 7 -61.42 -30.73 66.60
C ASP A 7 -60.18 -30.69 65.68
N SER A 8 -60.49 -30.87 64.40
CA SER A 8 -59.81 -31.71 63.40
C SER A 8 -58.86 -30.92 62.44
N PRO A 9 -58.57 -31.44 61.23
CA PRO A 9 -57.26 -31.84 60.72
C PRO A 9 -56.52 -30.75 59.91
N VAL A 10 -55.30 -31.00 59.38
CA VAL A 10 -54.78 -30.55 58.05
C VAL A 10 -53.27 -30.81 57.87
N SER A 11 -52.93 -31.34 56.68
CA SER A 11 -51.73 -31.22 55.84
C SER A 11 -50.50 -30.42 56.32
N SER A 12 -49.29 -31.00 56.15
CA SER A 12 -48.05 -30.26 55.86
C SER A 12 -47.08 -31.17 55.06
N THR A 13 -47.01 -31.00 53.73
CA THR A 13 -45.93 -30.34 52.97
C THR A 13 -44.51 -30.88 53.21
N ALA A 14 -44.09 -31.79 52.34
CA ALA A 14 -42.69 -32.14 52.11
C ALA A 14 -41.95 -30.94 51.50
N SER A 15 -40.87 -30.52 52.14
CA SER A 15 -40.03 -29.40 51.70
C SER A 15 -38.94 -29.92 50.76
N THR A 16 -39.04 -29.56 49.48
CA THR A 16 -37.98 -29.76 48.49
C THR A 16 -36.91 -28.69 48.67
N THR A 17 -35.71 -29.07 49.11
CA THR A 17 -34.56 -28.16 49.15
C THR A 17 -34.02 -27.93 47.73
N TYR A 18 -34.34 -26.78 47.15
CA TYR A 18 -33.76 -26.27 45.92
C TYR A 18 -32.35 -25.72 46.21
N SER A 19 -31.31 -26.32 45.64
CA SER A 19 -29.96 -25.74 45.59
C SER A 19 -29.78 -25.04 44.23
N PRO A 20 -29.64 -23.71 44.17
CA PRO A 20 -29.29 -23.04 42.91
C PRO A 20 -27.82 -23.32 42.59
N SER A 21 -27.55 -23.94 41.45
CA SER A 21 -26.24 -23.97 40.83
C SER A 21 -25.94 -22.58 40.25
N PHE A 22 -24.96 -21.88 40.81
CA PHE A 22 -24.44 -20.65 40.21
C PHE A 22 -23.66 -21.01 38.94
N PRO A 23 -23.93 -20.39 37.78
CA PRO A 23 -23.05 -20.52 36.63
C PRO A 23 -21.70 -19.89 36.94
N SER A 24 -20.62 -20.63 36.67
CA SER A 24 -19.26 -20.11 36.71
C SER A 24 -19.13 -18.84 35.86
N PRO A 25 -18.40 -17.81 36.30
CA PRO A 25 -18.24 -16.59 35.52
C PRO A 25 -17.56 -16.92 34.19
N SER A 26 -18.26 -16.63 33.09
CA SER A 26 -17.67 -16.65 31.75
C SER A 26 -16.46 -15.71 31.73
N PRO A 27 -15.31 -16.13 31.16
CA PRO A 27 -14.16 -15.24 31.03
C PRO A 27 -14.59 -14.03 30.20
N SER A 28 -14.41 -12.83 30.79
CA SER A 28 -14.62 -11.57 30.07
C SER A 28 -13.77 -11.59 28.79
N PRO A 29 -14.32 -11.17 27.64
CA PRO A 29 -13.52 -11.05 26.43
C PRO A 29 -12.41 -10.05 26.70
N SER A 30 -11.16 -10.51 26.62
CA SER A 30 -9.99 -9.65 26.61
C SER A 30 -10.19 -8.55 25.57
N PRO A 31 -9.85 -7.29 25.86
CA PRO A 31 -9.98 -6.22 24.89
C PRO A 31 -9.17 -6.60 23.64
N SER A 32 -9.85 -6.70 22.50
CA SER A 32 -9.20 -6.85 21.20
C SER A 32 -8.16 -5.74 21.05
N PRO A 33 -6.90 -6.07 20.69
CA PRO A 33 -5.91 -5.04 20.45
C PRO A 33 -6.42 -4.14 19.33
N SER A 34 -6.53 -2.84 19.62
CA SER A 34 -6.66 -1.82 18.58
C SER A 34 -5.48 -2.00 17.63
N PRO A 35 -5.67 -2.05 16.30
CA PRO A 35 -4.54 -2.20 15.40
C PRO A 35 -3.68 -0.96 15.54
N SER A 36 -2.56 -1.08 16.26
CA SER A 36 -1.45 -0.15 16.11
C SER A 36 -1.07 -0.24 14.64
N ALA A 37 -1.34 0.82 13.87
CA ALA A 37 -1.07 0.85 12.44
C ALA A 37 0.44 0.71 12.23
N ALA A 38 0.91 -0.53 12.10
CA ALA A 38 2.26 -0.80 11.67
C ALA A 38 2.31 -0.38 10.19
N SER A 39 3.25 0.50 9.86
CA SER A 39 3.61 0.86 8.49
C SER A 39 5.02 0.33 8.23
N ALA A 40 5.22 -0.41 7.14
CA ALA A 40 6.53 -0.84 6.70
C ALA A 40 7.02 0.06 5.56
N ALA A 41 8.26 0.53 5.66
CA ALA A 41 8.96 1.24 4.58
C ALA A 41 10.02 0.30 3.98
N ALA A 42 10.03 0.14 2.66
CA ALA A 42 11.04 -0.64 1.94
C ALA A 42 11.66 0.19 0.82
N SER A 43 13.00 0.15 0.71
CA SER A 43 13.74 0.75 -0.41
C SER A 43 14.15 -0.31 -1.41
N ALA A 44 13.82 -0.13 -2.69
CA ALA A 44 13.95 -1.14 -3.75
C ALA A 44 15.38 -1.32 -4.32
N SER A 45 16.45 -1.13 -3.53
CA SER A 45 17.78 -1.57 -3.95
C SER A 45 17.89 -3.10 -3.88
N ALA A 46 18.83 -3.75 -4.59
CA ALA A 46 19.01 -5.22 -4.64
C ALA A 46 19.27 -5.91 -3.28
N SER A 47 19.17 -5.15 -2.19
CA SER A 47 19.28 -5.57 -0.80
C SER A 47 18.08 -5.09 0.02
N ALA A 48 16.89 -4.98 -0.59
CA ALA A 48 15.66 -4.64 0.10
C ALA A 48 15.35 -5.71 1.17
N SER A 49 15.89 -5.53 2.37
CA SER A 49 15.50 -6.28 3.55
C SER A 49 14.14 -5.75 3.96
N ALA A 50 13.07 -6.40 3.51
CA ALA A 50 11.81 -6.32 4.23
C ALA A 50 12.10 -6.92 5.62
N SER A 51 12.26 -6.08 6.64
CA SER A 51 12.23 -6.55 8.02
C SER A 51 10.79 -6.92 8.35
N THR A 52 10.34 -8.07 7.86
CA THR A 52 9.03 -8.63 8.18
C THR A 52 9.13 -9.31 9.53
N THR A 53 8.58 -8.67 10.56
CA THR A 53 8.22 -9.42 11.77
C THR A 53 7.13 -10.41 11.37
N SER A 54 7.43 -11.70 11.43
CA SER A 54 6.46 -12.77 11.21
C SER A 54 5.23 -12.54 12.09
N GLY A 55 4.04 -12.45 11.47
CA GLY A 55 2.77 -12.22 12.18
C GLY A 55 2.29 -10.77 12.30
N ALA A 56 3.04 -9.78 11.82
CA ALA A 56 2.57 -8.39 11.80
C ALA A 56 1.59 -8.13 10.65
N THR A 57 0.41 -7.59 10.96
CA THR A 57 -0.53 -7.04 9.97
C THR A 57 -0.25 -5.55 9.81
N TYR A 58 0.06 -5.11 8.58
CA TYR A 58 0.32 -3.70 8.28
C TYR A 58 -0.94 -3.04 7.74
N TYR A 59 -1.18 -1.78 8.11
CA TYR A 59 -2.26 -1.01 7.50
C TYR A 59 -1.91 -0.64 6.05
N ALA A 60 -0.66 -0.22 5.84
CA ALA A 60 -0.12 0.07 4.53
C ALA A 60 1.39 -0.25 4.46
N VAL A 61 1.87 -0.51 3.26
CA VAL A 61 3.29 -0.62 2.91
C VAL A 61 3.65 0.56 2.00
N ASP A 62 4.73 1.26 2.33
CA ASP A 62 5.32 2.31 1.49
C ASP A 62 6.61 1.81 0.83
N VAL A 63 6.65 1.88 -0.50
CA VAL A 63 7.81 1.48 -1.30
C VAL A 63 8.27 2.66 -2.14
N ILE A 64 9.51 3.05 -1.87
CA ILE A 64 10.18 4.12 -2.59
C ILE A 64 11.19 3.51 -3.56
N CYS A 65 10.88 3.63 -4.85
CA CYS A 65 11.63 3.14 -5.99
C CYS A 65 12.35 4.30 -6.69
N GLY A 66 13.28 4.98 -6.00
CA GLY A 66 13.92 6.25 -6.42
C GLY A 66 14.20 6.45 -7.92
N LYS A 67 15.46 6.29 -8.38
CA LYS A 67 15.84 6.31 -9.81
C LYS A 67 16.20 4.93 -10.36
N GLN A 68 15.84 3.86 -9.65
CA GLN A 68 16.20 2.51 -10.07
C GLN A 68 15.62 2.22 -11.46
N VAL A 69 16.40 1.55 -12.31
CA VAL A 69 16.01 1.06 -13.65
C VAL A 69 16.75 -0.24 -13.90
N SER A 70 16.19 -1.09 -14.75
CA SER A 70 16.88 -2.23 -15.31
C SER A 70 18.22 -1.89 -15.97
N THR A 71 19.29 -2.47 -15.43
CA THR A 71 20.64 -2.38 -16.00
C THR A 71 21.28 -3.76 -16.12
N ILE A 72 22.05 -3.97 -17.18
CA ILE A 72 22.88 -5.16 -17.36
C ILE A 72 24.31 -4.88 -16.88
N VAL A 73 25.04 -5.91 -16.45
CA VAL A 73 26.48 -5.81 -16.15
C VAL A 73 27.32 -6.30 -17.34
N GLY A 74 28.38 -5.56 -17.67
CA GLY A 74 29.40 -6.00 -18.63
C GLY A 74 28.88 -6.17 -20.06
N THR A 75 29.22 -7.28 -20.71
CA THR A 75 28.88 -7.58 -22.11
C THR A 75 27.44 -8.06 -22.33
N GLY A 76 26.60 -8.11 -21.30
CA GLY A 76 25.25 -8.67 -21.41
C GLY A 76 25.10 -10.10 -20.88
N GLN A 77 26.21 -10.82 -20.68
CA GLN A 77 26.19 -12.27 -20.38
C GLN A 77 25.76 -12.63 -18.94
N SER A 78 25.78 -11.68 -18.00
CA SER A 78 25.41 -11.93 -16.60
C SER A 78 23.94 -11.59 -16.25
N GLY A 79 23.12 -11.23 -17.24
CA GLY A 79 21.70 -10.92 -17.04
C GLY A 79 21.44 -9.58 -16.32
N ILE A 80 20.15 -9.29 -16.10
CA ILE A 80 19.67 -8.05 -15.47
C ILE A 80 20.04 -8.05 -13.99
N LYS A 81 20.67 -6.98 -13.49
CA LYS A 81 21.12 -6.91 -12.09
C LYS A 81 20.20 -6.12 -11.16
N TYR A 82 19.62 -5.05 -11.66
CA TYR A 82 18.70 -4.20 -10.90
C TYR A 82 17.38 -4.16 -11.66
N THR A 83 16.26 -4.19 -10.96
CA THR A 83 14.91 -4.05 -11.54
C THR A 83 14.11 -3.22 -10.55
N VAL A 84 13.14 -2.45 -11.02
CA VAL A 84 12.29 -1.63 -10.12
C VAL A 84 11.43 -2.52 -9.24
N PHE A 85 10.87 -3.58 -9.82
CA PHE A 85 10.05 -4.55 -9.10
C PHE A 85 10.65 -5.95 -9.21
N PRO A 86 11.73 -6.28 -8.47
CA PRO A 86 12.27 -7.63 -8.47
C PRO A 86 11.22 -8.64 -7.99
N LYS A 87 11.36 -9.90 -8.41
CA LYS A 87 10.36 -10.95 -8.15
C LYS A 87 9.94 -11.01 -6.66
N GLN A 88 10.91 -11.01 -5.75
CA GLN A 88 10.65 -11.05 -4.31
C GLN A 88 9.78 -9.89 -3.82
N LEU A 89 10.01 -8.68 -4.34
CA LEU A 89 9.21 -7.50 -4.00
C LEU A 89 7.79 -7.63 -4.54
N ARG A 90 7.62 -8.08 -5.79
CA ARG A 90 6.29 -8.31 -6.38
C ARG A 90 5.51 -9.36 -5.61
N ASP A 91 6.15 -10.47 -5.25
CA ASP A 91 5.53 -11.55 -4.48
C ASP A 91 5.08 -11.01 -3.11
N PHE A 92 5.95 -10.27 -2.41
CA PHE A 92 5.61 -9.64 -1.14
C PHE A 92 4.41 -8.68 -1.24
N LEU A 93 4.41 -7.76 -2.21
CA LEU A 93 3.33 -6.79 -2.39
C LEU A 93 2.01 -7.46 -2.79
N LYS A 94 2.07 -8.53 -3.60
CA LYS A 94 0.89 -9.36 -3.93
C LYS A 94 0.34 -10.04 -2.67
N SER A 95 1.19 -10.66 -1.86
CA SER A 95 0.75 -11.28 -0.60
C SER A 95 0.20 -10.27 0.40
N ALA A 96 0.84 -9.11 0.54
CA ALA A 96 0.36 -8.03 1.42
C ALA A 96 -1.01 -7.51 0.98
N SER A 97 -1.20 -7.22 -0.31
CA SER A 97 -2.48 -6.76 -0.85
C SER A 97 -3.60 -7.82 -0.75
N GLN A 98 -3.28 -9.10 -0.93
CA GLN A 98 -4.23 -10.20 -0.68
C GLN A 98 -4.64 -10.30 0.79
N ALA A 99 -3.77 -9.91 1.72
CA ALA A 99 -4.07 -9.80 3.14
C ALA A 99 -4.79 -8.49 3.52
N GLY A 100 -5.18 -7.66 2.55
CA GLY A 100 -5.87 -6.39 2.75
C GLY A 100 -4.97 -5.19 3.06
N THR A 101 -3.65 -5.37 3.02
CA THR A 101 -2.69 -4.27 3.25
C THR A 101 -2.72 -3.30 2.06
N HIS A 102 -2.82 -2.00 2.35
CA HIS A 102 -2.79 -0.97 1.32
C HIS A 102 -1.36 -0.69 0.85
N LEU A 103 -1.21 -0.16 -0.37
CA LEU A 103 0.09 0.04 -0.99
C LEU A 103 0.32 1.51 -1.35
N ILE A 104 1.48 2.05 -1.00
CA ILE A 104 1.98 3.33 -1.50
C ILE A 104 3.25 3.03 -2.29
N ILE A 105 3.28 3.40 -3.56
CA ILE A 105 4.41 3.14 -4.48
C ILE A 105 4.82 4.46 -5.10
N SER A 106 6.10 4.80 -5.06
CA SER A 106 6.61 6.02 -5.70
C SER A 106 7.95 5.80 -6.39
N GLY A 107 8.20 6.49 -7.50
CA GLY A 107 9.47 6.37 -8.20
C GLY A 107 9.45 6.90 -9.63
N ALA A 108 10.63 7.20 -10.18
CA ALA A 108 10.74 7.77 -11.53
C ALA A 108 10.56 6.75 -12.67
N ASN A 109 10.60 5.44 -12.37
CA ASN A 109 10.53 4.36 -13.37
C ASN A 109 9.58 3.22 -12.98
N ILE A 110 8.59 3.49 -12.12
CA ILE A 110 7.61 2.50 -11.65
C ILE A 110 6.69 1.97 -12.78
N ALA A 111 6.73 2.57 -13.96
CA ALA A 111 6.02 2.14 -15.14
C ALA A 111 6.99 1.84 -16.28
N THR A 112 7.93 2.75 -16.57
CA THR A 112 8.90 2.57 -17.67
C THR A 112 9.60 1.23 -17.62
N ASP A 113 10.04 0.75 -16.45
CA ASP A 113 10.79 -0.51 -16.34
C ASP A 113 10.02 -1.76 -16.78
N GLY A 114 8.67 -1.70 -16.83
CA GLY A 114 7.82 -2.78 -17.33
C GLY A 114 7.45 -2.66 -18.81
N TRP A 115 7.42 -1.46 -19.39
CA TRP A 115 6.93 -1.25 -20.78
C TRP A 115 8.01 -0.86 -21.77
N ASP A 116 9.07 -0.22 -21.30
CA ASP A 116 10.11 0.37 -22.13
C ASP A 116 11.48 0.09 -21.49
N SER A 117 12.54 0.50 -22.18
CA SER A 117 13.91 0.31 -21.72
C SER A 117 14.64 1.65 -21.76
N VAL A 118 15.11 2.12 -20.61
CA VAL A 118 15.94 3.34 -20.58
C VAL A 118 17.27 3.11 -21.30
N TYR A 119 17.76 1.86 -21.28
CA TYR A 119 18.92 1.41 -22.02
C TYR A 119 18.52 0.33 -23.03
N PRO A 120 19.12 0.27 -24.23
CA PRO A 120 18.83 -0.79 -25.19
C PRO A 120 19.31 -2.14 -24.66
N ILE A 121 18.36 -2.96 -24.18
CA ILE A 121 18.61 -4.31 -23.67
C ILE A 121 17.96 -5.31 -24.63
N LYS A 122 18.76 -6.15 -25.27
CA LYS A 122 18.29 -7.25 -26.13
C LYS A 122 18.55 -8.59 -25.43
N ASP A 123 17.80 -8.86 -24.38
CA ASP A 123 17.89 -10.08 -23.56
C ASP A 123 16.48 -10.68 -23.37
N SER A 124 16.31 -11.96 -23.64
CA SER A 124 15.02 -12.65 -23.47
C SER A 124 14.55 -12.69 -22.02
N CYS A 125 15.48 -12.76 -21.06
CA CYS A 125 15.17 -12.65 -19.63
C CYS A 125 14.55 -11.28 -19.30
N PHE A 126 14.95 -10.24 -20.02
CA PHE A 126 14.44 -8.89 -19.82
C PHE A 126 13.02 -8.75 -20.35
N THR A 127 12.72 -9.36 -21.50
CA THR A 127 11.35 -9.45 -22.01
C THR A 127 10.42 -10.19 -21.04
N ALA A 128 10.89 -11.29 -20.45
CA ALA A 128 10.12 -12.05 -19.45
C ALA A 128 9.87 -11.23 -18.18
N TYR A 129 10.91 -10.58 -17.64
CA TYR A 129 10.77 -9.66 -16.52
C TYR A 129 9.75 -8.55 -16.80
N GLN A 130 9.87 -7.89 -17.95
CA GLN A 130 8.97 -6.80 -18.33
C GLN A 130 7.53 -7.27 -18.39
N GLN A 131 7.25 -8.46 -18.94
CA GLN A 131 5.90 -9.02 -18.94
C GLN A 131 5.37 -9.24 -17.52
N GLU A 132 6.14 -9.89 -16.65
CA GLU A 132 5.75 -10.12 -15.26
C GLU A 132 5.56 -8.82 -14.47
N ALA A 133 6.39 -7.80 -14.74
CA ALA A 133 6.27 -6.48 -14.15
C ALA A 133 5.00 -5.76 -14.63
N ARG A 134 4.68 -5.80 -15.93
CA ARG A 134 3.43 -5.24 -16.48
C ARG A 134 2.20 -5.90 -15.87
N ASP A 135 2.22 -7.22 -15.74
CA ASP A 135 1.10 -7.97 -15.17
C ASP A 135 0.92 -7.63 -13.69
N PHE A 136 2.01 -7.53 -12.93
CA PHE A 136 1.95 -7.06 -11.55
C PHE A 136 1.42 -5.63 -11.44
N ILE A 137 1.98 -4.69 -12.21
CA ILE A 137 1.58 -3.29 -12.17
C ILE A 137 0.10 -3.15 -12.54
N SER A 138 -0.35 -3.79 -13.62
CA SER A 138 -1.72 -3.68 -14.11
C SER A 138 -2.75 -4.31 -13.17
N ASN A 139 -2.42 -5.47 -12.59
CA ASN A 139 -3.37 -6.25 -11.79
C ASN A 139 -3.29 -5.97 -10.29
N THR A 140 -2.16 -5.46 -9.78
CA THR A 140 -1.95 -5.18 -8.36
C THR A 140 -1.88 -3.68 -8.05
N LEU A 141 -1.30 -2.86 -8.93
CA LEU A 141 -1.19 -1.41 -8.69
C LEU A 141 -2.23 -0.60 -9.48
N GLY A 142 -2.86 -1.21 -10.48
CA GLY A 142 -4.02 -0.66 -11.19
C GLY A 142 -3.73 0.52 -12.10
N TYR A 143 -2.47 0.72 -12.50
CA TYR A 143 -2.08 1.73 -13.49
C TYR A 143 -1.39 1.08 -14.69
N LYS A 144 -1.22 1.87 -15.75
CA LYS A 144 -0.40 1.53 -16.93
C LYS A 144 0.40 2.73 -17.40
N TRP A 145 1.49 2.43 -18.09
CA TRP A 145 2.44 3.41 -18.61
C TRP A 145 1.84 4.31 -19.69
N ILE A 146 2.31 5.56 -19.72
CA ILE A 146 2.04 6.55 -20.76
C ILE A 146 3.33 7.11 -21.36
N SER A 147 4.29 7.51 -20.54
CA SER A 147 5.50 8.17 -21.01
C SER A 147 6.63 8.04 -19.99
N SER A 148 7.85 7.79 -20.47
CA SER A 148 9.08 7.82 -19.69
C SER A 148 9.59 9.24 -19.42
N ARG A 149 8.91 10.28 -19.94
CA ARG A 149 9.34 11.69 -19.88
C ARG A 149 8.13 12.60 -19.67
N ALA A 150 7.42 12.38 -18.57
CA ALA A 150 6.10 12.98 -18.38
C ALA A 150 6.14 14.46 -17.96
N SER A 151 7.27 14.98 -17.48
CA SER A 151 7.41 16.41 -17.14
C SER A 151 8.77 16.96 -17.56
N ARG A 152 8.78 18.25 -17.93
CA ARG A 152 9.99 19.02 -18.18
C ARG A 152 10.28 20.05 -17.08
N ASP A 153 9.25 20.50 -16.37
CA ASP A 153 9.33 21.57 -15.38
C ASP A 153 9.31 21.08 -13.93
N GLY A 154 9.01 19.79 -13.70
CA GLY A 154 8.97 19.20 -12.37
C GLY A 154 7.78 19.68 -11.53
N ILE A 155 6.78 20.31 -12.16
CA ILE A 155 5.63 20.88 -11.44
C ILE A 155 4.43 19.93 -11.56
N ILE A 156 3.86 19.62 -10.41
CA ILE A 156 2.76 18.68 -10.25
C ILE A 156 1.55 19.45 -9.70
N VAL A 157 0.38 19.19 -10.27
CA VAL A 157 -0.89 19.79 -9.85
C VAL A 157 -1.87 18.70 -9.42
N PRO A 158 -2.60 18.89 -8.32
CA PRO A 158 -3.67 17.98 -7.95
C PRO A 158 -4.87 18.16 -8.88
N LEU A 159 -5.57 17.06 -9.17
CA LEU A 159 -6.80 17.10 -9.98
C LEU A 159 -7.99 17.69 -9.21
N GLN A 160 -7.98 17.52 -7.89
CA GLN A 160 -8.96 18.10 -6.99
C GLN A 160 -8.21 18.95 -5.95
N GLY A 161 -8.68 20.17 -5.72
CA GLY A 161 -8.01 21.14 -4.85
C GLY A 161 -7.29 22.24 -5.64
N GLN A 162 -6.42 22.96 -4.95
CA GLN A 162 -5.66 24.10 -5.49
C GLN A 162 -4.19 23.96 -5.14
N GLY A 163 -3.36 24.74 -5.85
CA GLY A 163 -1.91 24.77 -5.63
C GLY A 163 -1.13 23.85 -6.57
N SER A 164 0.18 23.84 -6.36
CA SER A 164 1.12 23.02 -7.11
C SER A 164 2.25 22.59 -6.20
N MET A 165 2.86 21.45 -6.53
CA MET A 165 4.01 20.90 -5.85
C MET A 165 5.17 20.83 -6.83
N GLU A 166 6.39 20.90 -6.30
CA GLU A 166 7.61 20.85 -7.10
C GLU A 166 8.50 19.71 -6.65
N ILE A 167 9.03 18.97 -7.62
CA ILE A 167 10.11 18.01 -7.38
C ILE A 167 11.47 18.61 -7.72
N HIS A 168 12.52 18.05 -7.14
CA HIS A 168 13.91 18.33 -7.53
C HIS A 168 14.19 17.76 -8.94
N ASN A 169 13.87 18.54 -9.99
CA ASN A 169 14.11 18.18 -11.40
C ASN A 169 15.33 18.86 -12.02
N ASN A 170 16.10 19.59 -11.21
CA ASN A 170 17.36 20.23 -11.59
C ASN A 170 18.47 19.77 -10.64
N LYS A 171 19.72 19.81 -11.11
CA LYS A 171 20.90 19.51 -10.27
C LYS A 171 20.94 20.44 -9.07
N ASN A 172 21.10 19.86 -7.88
CA ASN A 172 21.15 20.57 -6.60
C ASN A 172 21.95 19.74 -5.59
N SER A 173 22.22 20.31 -4.41
CA SER A 173 22.96 19.65 -3.30
C SER A 173 22.09 18.85 -2.33
N ASP A 174 20.76 19.00 -2.41
CA ASP A 174 19.86 18.65 -1.31
C ASP A 174 19.12 17.32 -1.57
N SER A 175 18.84 17.03 -2.84
CA SER A 175 18.16 15.81 -3.28
C SER A 175 18.61 15.43 -4.69
N TYR A 176 18.48 14.16 -5.05
CA TYR A 176 18.84 13.73 -6.39
C TYR A 176 17.87 14.30 -7.44
N CYS A 177 18.41 14.56 -8.63
CA CYS A 177 17.67 15.15 -9.74
C CYS A 177 16.80 14.10 -10.46
N VAL A 178 15.47 14.31 -10.48
CA VAL A 178 14.50 13.55 -11.27
C VAL A 178 14.39 14.18 -12.66
N GLU A 179 15.17 13.65 -13.59
CA GLU A 179 15.26 14.19 -14.95
C GLU A 179 14.07 13.77 -15.83
N ASN A 180 13.61 12.54 -15.65
CA ASN A 180 12.61 11.90 -16.50
C ASN A 180 11.61 11.17 -15.58
N PRO A 181 10.59 11.86 -15.06
CA PRO A 181 9.57 11.21 -14.25
C PRO A 181 8.58 10.44 -15.12
N ASP A 182 7.99 9.42 -14.53
CA ASP A 182 7.07 8.51 -15.19
C ASP A 182 5.67 9.10 -15.30
N GLY A 183 5.06 8.88 -16.46
CA GLY A 183 3.68 9.21 -16.75
C GLY A 183 2.81 7.97 -16.67
N ILE A 184 1.78 8.02 -15.82
CA ILE A 184 0.89 6.88 -15.55
C ILE A 184 -0.58 7.26 -15.70
N ARG A 185 -1.41 6.27 -15.99
CA ARG A 185 -2.88 6.40 -15.98
C ARG A 185 -3.53 5.14 -15.41
N PRO A 186 -4.81 5.20 -15.00
CA PRO A 186 -5.56 4.01 -14.61
C PRO A 186 -5.52 2.92 -15.67
N ASN A 187 -5.36 1.67 -15.21
CA ASN A 187 -5.42 0.52 -16.08
C ASN A 187 -6.86 0.25 -16.52
N ASP A 188 -7.81 0.38 -15.58
CA ASP A 188 -9.24 0.16 -15.73
C ASP A 188 -10.08 1.21 -14.97
N SER A 189 -11.39 1.00 -14.86
CA SER A 189 -12.34 1.90 -14.19
C SER A 189 -12.24 1.95 -12.67
N LYS A 190 -11.43 1.08 -12.04
CA LYS A 190 -11.21 1.09 -10.58
C LYS A 190 -10.10 2.05 -10.18
N GLY A 191 -9.41 2.65 -11.16
CA GLY A 191 -8.40 3.65 -10.91
C GLY A 191 -8.83 5.07 -11.29
N GLU A 192 -8.28 6.05 -10.59
CA GLU A 192 -8.44 7.47 -10.88
C GLU A 192 -7.08 8.17 -10.88
N VAL A 193 -6.89 9.12 -11.81
CA VAL A 193 -5.74 10.03 -11.73
C VAL A 193 -6.02 11.02 -10.60
N VAL A 194 -5.03 11.30 -9.76
CA VAL A 194 -5.15 12.26 -8.64
C VAL A 194 -4.16 13.43 -8.76
N LEU A 195 -3.03 13.20 -9.41
CA LEU A 195 -2.01 14.22 -9.68
C LEU A 195 -1.66 14.22 -11.16
N LYS A 196 -1.29 15.38 -11.70
CA LYS A 196 -0.83 15.53 -13.08
C LYS A 196 0.41 16.41 -13.15
N TYR A 197 1.25 16.18 -14.15
CA TYR A 197 2.32 17.11 -14.47
C TYR A 197 1.76 18.31 -15.22
N ARG A 198 2.09 19.52 -14.75
CA ARG A 198 1.57 20.77 -15.32
C ARG A 198 1.95 20.95 -16.78
N SER A 199 3.19 20.66 -17.15
CA SER A 199 3.70 20.90 -18.51
C SER A 199 3.07 20.01 -19.59
N SER A 200 2.56 18.83 -19.23
CA SER A 200 2.10 17.81 -20.20
C SER A 200 0.66 17.35 -20.00
N ASN A 201 0.04 17.67 -18.86
CA ASN A 201 -1.27 17.16 -18.43
C ASN A 201 -1.32 15.61 -18.30
N ILE A 202 -0.16 14.94 -18.31
CA ILE A 202 -0.04 13.49 -18.09
C ILE A 202 -0.18 13.20 -16.59
N GLY A 203 -0.78 12.06 -16.24
CA GLY A 203 -0.93 11.63 -14.84
C GLY A 203 0.42 11.41 -14.16
N ALA A 204 0.57 12.06 -13.00
CA ALA A 204 1.70 11.92 -12.08
C ALA A 204 1.38 11.00 -10.90
N GLY A 205 0.10 10.79 -10.60
CA GLY A 205 -0.35 9.93 -9.51
C GLY A 205 -1.68 9.26 -9.83
N VAL A 206 -1.82 7.99 -9.48
CA VAL A 206 -3.03 7.17 -9.67
C VAL A 206 -3.41 6.51 -8.35
N PHE A 207 -4.68 6.60 -8.00
CA PHE A 207 -5.30 5.81 -6.95
C PHE A 207 -6.04 4.63 -7.58
N TYR A 208 -5.95 3.46 -6.97
CA TYR A 208 -6.57 2.23 -7.43
C TYR A 208 -7.34 1.56 -6.29
N ASN A 209 -8.61 1.25 -6.54
CA ASN A 209 -9.47 0.52 -5.61
C ASN A 209 -9.50 -0.97 -5.98
N GLY A 210 -8.57 -1.73 -5.40
CA GLY A 210 -8.45 -3.17 -5.61
C GLY A 210 -9.53 -3.97 -4.87
N ASN A 211 -9.44 -5.30 -4.95
CA ASN A 211 -10.34 -6.17 -4.19
C ASN A 211 -9.81 -6.37 -2.77
N GLY A 212 -10.37 -5.64 -1.79
CA GLY A 212 -9.98 -5.74 -0.38
C GLY A 212 -8.75 -4.92 0.02
N TYR A 213 -8.15 -4.17 -0.90
CA TYR A 213 -7.05 -3.25 -0.64
C TYR A 213 -7.12 -2.05 -1.60
N LYS A 214 -6.34 -1.01 -1.32
CA LYS A 214 -6.19 0.16 -2.18
C LYS A 214 -4.70 0.42 -2.44
N ALA A 215 -4.38 0.99 -3.60
CA ALA A 215 -3.03 1.37 -3.97
C ALA A 215 -2.97 2.84 -4.39
N ALA A 216 -1.94 3.55 -3.94
CA ALA A 216 -1.58 4.89 -4.36
C ALA A 216 -0.21 4.84 -5.04
N SER A 217 -0.14 5.20 -6.32
CA SER A 217 1.09 5.11 -7.12
C SER A 217 1.47 6.46 -7.68
N TYR A 218 2.74 6.84 -7.57
CA TYR A 218 3.27 8.14 -8.00
C TYR A 218 4.44 7.96 -8.95
N GLY A 219 4.35 8.52 -10.16
CA GLY A 219 5.38 8.47 -11.20
C GLY A 219 6.62 9.34 -10.91
N PHE A 220 6.78 9.76 -9.67
CA PHE A 220 7.92 10.47 -9.15
C PHE A 220 8.20 9.97 -7.72
N PRO A 221 9.45 9.99 -7.25
CA PRO A 221 9.77 9.61 -5.87
C PRO A 221 9.29 10.69 -4.89
N LEU A 222 8.56 10.31 -3.85
CA LEU A 222 7.96 11.28 -2.93
C LEU A 222 9.00 12.11 -2.17
N GLU A 223 10.17 11.53 -1.87
CA GLU A 223 11.30 12.19 -1.21
C GLU A 223 11.95 13.30 -2.06
N THR A 224 11.56 13.43 -3.32
CA THR A 224 12.06 14.47 -4.23
C THR A 224 11.18 15.71 -4.23
N LEU A 225 10.06 15.72 -3.50
CA LEU A 225 9.26 16.93 -3.29
C LEU A 225 10.08 17.96 -2.49
N LYS A 226 10.17 19.19 -2.99
CA LYS A 226 10.96 20.26 -2.37
C LYS A 226 10.41 20.70 -1.01
N SER A 227 9.11 20.52 -0.81
CA SER A 227 8.40 20.89 0.41
C SER A 227 8.04 19.63 1.21
N PRO A 228 8.52 19.49 2.45
CA PRO A 228 8.09 18.42 3.35
C PRO A 228 6.57 18.44 3.61
N GLN A 229 5.96 19.64 3.57
CA GLN A 229 4.53 19.79 3.71
C GLN A 229 3.78 19.22 2.50
N ASP A 230 4.33 19.36 1.29
CA ASP A 230 3.74 18.77 0.09
C ASP A 230 3.78 17.24 0.16
N MET A 231 4.91 16.66 0.58
CA MET A 231 5.03 15.23 0.80
C MET A 231 4.02 14.73 1.84
N LYS A 232 3.89 15.45 2.96
CA LYS A 232 2.87 15.14 3.98
C LYS A 232 1.46 15.19 3.40
N ASN A 233 1.12 16.22 2.64
CA ASN A 233 -0.20 16.35 2.02
C ASN A 233 -0.49 15.18 1.06
N VAL A 234 0.47 14.78 0.25
CA VAL A 234 0.33 13.64 -0.68
C VAL A 234 0.08 12.33 0.08
N LEU A 235 0.81 12.09 1.17
CA LEU A 235 0.59 10.92 2.01
C LEU A 235 -0.76 10.97 2.73
N GLU A 236 -1.16 12.14 3.24
CA GLU A 236 -2.48 12.33 3.86
C GLU A 236 -3.63 12.04 2.90
N GLU A 237 -3.52 12.48 1.63
CA GLU A 237 -4.52 12.18 0.60
C GLU A 237 -4.58 10.67 0.29
N ALA A 238 -3.44 9.98 0.22
CA ALA A 238 -3.43 8.52 0.07
C ALA A 238 -4.15 7.83 1.26
N PHE A 239 -3.88 8.26 2.49
CA PHE A 239 -4.55 7.70 3.66
C PHE A 239 -6.04 8.05 3.73
N LYS A 240 -6.45 9.23 3.26
CA LYS A 240 -7.88 9.56 3.12
C LYS A 240 -8.55 8.63 2.10
N PHE A 241 -7.90 8.38 0.97
CA PHE A 241 -8.37 7.42 -0.03
C PHE A 241 -8.50 6.01 0.55
N PHE A 242 -7.52 5.53 1.31
CA PHE A 242 -7.55 4.22 1.96
C PHE A 242 -8.76 4.03 2.87
N ARG A 243 -9.20 5.08 3.56
CA ARG A 243 -10.39 5.06 4.43
C ARG A 243 -11.73 5.18 3.71
N ARG A 244 -11.78 5.48 2.40
CA ARG A 244 -13.04 5.52 1.65
C ARG A 244 -13.70 4.14 1.65
N GLN A 245 -15.01 4.08 1.88
CA GLN A 245 -15.79 2.85 1.80
C GLN A 245 -16.05 2.48 0.35
#